data_AF-A0A7W9CLF7-F1
#
_entry.id   AF-A0A7W9CLF7-F1
#
_cell.length_a   1.000
_cell.length_b   1.000
_cell.length_c   1.000
_cell.angle_alpha   90.00
_cell.angle_beta   90.00
_cell.angle_gamma   90.00
#
_symmetry.space_group_name_H-M   'P 1'
#
loop_
_entity.id
_entity.type
_entity.pdbx_description
1 polymer ?
#
loop_
_entity_poly.entity_id
_entity_poly.type
_entity_poly.pdbx_seq_one_letter_code
_entity_poly.pdbx_strand_id
1 'polypeptide(L)'
;MYAPIDLQTPLVAQWIGILMAVAGAAVMAHGLWRRKRYRLHLDDQDARYAGPDRMRDSMREILAGAGVLVIGLVGISYAVFGSSQANVRIADNLRQKYGVESVHQENWQGNALIADLTMPDGTVHQDVVIIFEDSGEPRISRDLTAPPAN
;
A
#
# COMPACT_ATOMS: atom_id res chain seq x y z
N MET A 1 16.14 20.90 -9.30
CA MET A 1 16.04 20.50 -7.88
C MET A 1 15.33 19.17 -7.85
N TYR A 2 15.82 18.22 -7.06
CA TYR A 2 15.25 16.87 -6.97
C TYR A 2 13.94 16.89 -6.19
N ALA A 3 13.05 15.93 -6.48
CA ALA A 3 11.79 15.77 -5.78
C ALA A 3 11.97 14.79 -4.59
N PRO A 4 11.54 15.14 -3.37
CA PRO A 4 11.64 14.24 -2.23
C PRO A 4 10.79 12.98 -2.43
N ILE A 5 11.31 11.83 -2.02
CA ILE A 5 10.68 10.52 -2.17
C ILE A 5 10.20 10.07 -0.80
N ASP A 6 8.88 9.90 -0.66
CA ASP A 6 8.26 9.38 0.55
C ASP A 6 7.85 7.91 0.32
N LEU A 7 8.63 7.00 0.90
CA LEU A 7 8.38 5.56 0.85
C LEU A 7 7.63 5.08 2.11
N GLN A 8 7.67 5.85 3.18
CA GLN A 8 7.21 5.40 4.49
C GLN A 8 5.71 5.62 4.65
N THR A 9 5.21 6.80 4.30
CA THR A 9 3.78 7.12 4.48
C THR A 9 2.86 6.18 3.69
N PRO A 10 3.13 5.88 2.41
CA PRO A 10 2.33 4.92 1.66
C PRO A 10 2.37 3.51 2.28
N LEU A 11 3.54 3.05 2.72
CA LEU A 11 3.70 1.73 3.35
C LEU A 11 2.92 1.62 4.66
N VAL A 12 3.00 2.65 5.52
CA VAL A 12 2.26 2.71 6.78
C VAL A 12 0.75 2.74 6.51
N ALA A 13 0.31 3.57 5.56
CA ALA A 13 -1.09 3.64 5.16
C ALA A 13 -1.60 2.30 4.60
N GLN A 14 -0.77 1.56 3.87
CA GLN A 14 -1.10 0.22 3.37
C GLN A 14 -1.36 -0.75 4.53
N TRP A 15 -0.44 -0.84 5.50
CA TRP A 15 -0.58 -1.77 6.62
C TRP A 15 -1.76 -1.45 7.52
N ILE A 16 -1.94 -0.16 7.86
CA ILE A 16 -3.10 0.29 8.64
C ILE A 16 -4.38 0.03 7.85
N GLY A 17 -4.38 0.32 6.55
CA GLY A 17 -5.51 0.10 5.66
C GLY A 17 -5.92 -1.37 5.60
N ILE A 18 -4.97 -2.28 5.43
CA ILE A 18 -5.20 -3.73 5.44
C ILE A 18 -5.78 -4.18 6.77
N LEU A 19 -5.19 -3.76 7.89
CA LEU A 19 -5.67 -4.13 9.24
C LEU A 19 -7.11 -3.67 9.45
N MET A 20 -7.44 -2.43 9.09
CA MET A 20 -8.79 -1.89 9.19
C MET A 20 -9.75 -2.61 8.25
N ALA A 21 -9.34 -2.92 7.02
CA ALA A 21 -10.18 -3.65 6.08
C ALA A 21 -10.52 -5.06 6.59
N VAL A 22 -9.53 -5.79 7.13
CA VAL A 22 -9.74 -7.13 7.72
C VAL A 22 -10.65 -7.05 8.94
N ALA A 23 -10.39 -6.11 9.86
CA ALA A 23 -11.22 -5.95 11.06
C ALA A 23 -12.66 -5.55 10.70
N GLY A 24 -12.84 -4.58 9.81
CA GLY A 24 -14.15 -4.13 9.33
C GLY A 24 -14.93 -5.24 8.63
N ALA A 25 -14.26 -6.03 7.78
CA ALA A 25 -14.86 -7.19 7.12
C ALA A 25 -15.29 -8.27 8.14
N ALA A 26 -14.46 -8.56 9.14
CA ALA A 26 -14.78 -9.53 10.19
C ALA A 26 -16.00 -9.11 11.02
N VAL A 27 -16.05 -7.84 11.45
CA VAL A 27 -17.19 -7.28 12.20
C VAL A 27 -18.46 -7.28 11.35
N MET A 28 -18.35 -6.87 10.08
CA MET A 28 -19.49 -6.88 9.16
C MET A 28 -20.01 -8.30 8.94
N ALA A 29 -19.13 -9.27 8.70
CA ALA A 29 -19.49 -10.68 8.54
C ALA A 29 -20.14 -11.25 9.81
N HIS A 30 -19.60 -10.91 10.99
CA HIS A 30 -20.16 -11.31 12.26
C HIS A 30 -21.57 -10.72 12.50
N GLY A 31 -21.77 -9.43 12.21
CA GLY A 31 -23.08 -8.77 12.29
C GLY A 31 -24.09 -9.38 11.32
N LEU A 32 -23.68 -9.70 10.09
CA LEU A 32 -24.52 -10.40 9.09
C LEU A 32 -24.89 -11.81 9.57
N TRP A 33 -23.95 -12.55 10.13
CA TRP A 33 -24.19 -13.88 10.70
C TRP A 33 -25.17 -13.81 11.87
N ARG A 34 -24.98 -12.89 12.83
CA ARG A 34 -25.91 -12.64 13.94
C ARG A 34 -27.31 -12.32 13.42
N ARG A 35 -27.41 -11.41 12.45
CA ARG A 35 -28.69 -11.03 11.83
C ARG A 35 -29.38 -12.22 11.17
N LYS A 36 -28.64 -13.04 10.41
CA LYS A 36 -29.16 -14.27 9.79
C LYS A 36 -29.67 -15.23 10.87
N ARG A 37 -28.90 -15.43 11.93
CA ARG A 37 -29.26 -16.32 13.05
C ARG A 37 -30.53 -15.85 13.77
N TYR A 38 -30.67 -14.55 14.05
CA TYR A 38 -31.87 -13.99 14.66
C TYR A 38 -33.11 -14.15 13.80
N ARG A 39 -32.98 -14.06 12.46
CA ARG A 39 -34.10 -14.28 11.54
C ARG A 39 -34.57 -15.74 11.51
N LEU A 40 -33.66 -16.69 11.75
CA LEU A 40 -33.96 -18.12 11.75
C LEU A 40 -34.62 -18.61 13.05
N HIS A 41 -34.45 -17.87 14.16
CA HIS A 41 -34.95 -18.22 15.49
C HIS A 41 -35.91 -17.14 16.03
N LEU A 42 -36.79 -16.63 15.16
CA LEU A 42 -37.72 -15.55 15.52
C LEU A 42 -38.73 -15.99 16.59
N ASP A 43 -39.18 -17.24 16.51
CA ASP A 43 -40.19 -17.85 17.40
C ASP A 43 -39.57 -18.57 18.62
N ASP A 44 -38.24 -18.55 18.73
CA ASP A 44 -37.52 -19.24 19.80
C ASP A 44 -37.49 -18.37 21.07
N GLN A 45 -37.97 -18.92 22.19
CA GLN A 45 -38.04 -18.21 23.48
C GLN A 45 -36.72 -18.26 24.26
N ASP A 46 -35.66 -18.81 23.68
CA ASP A 46 -34.33 -18.84 24.28
C ASP A 46 -33.82 -17.41 24.55
N ALA A 47 -33.43 -17.14 25.80
CA ALA A 47 -32.92 -15.86 26.26
C ALA A 47 -31.69 -15.38 25.44
N ARG A 48 -30.97 -16.29 24.80
CA ARG A 48 -29.85 -15.98 23.89
C ARG A 48 -30.28 -15.25 22.61
N TYR A 49 -31.56 -15.33 22.27
CA TYR A 49 -32.15 -14.64 21.11
C TYR A 49 -33.19 -13.60 21.53
N ALA A 50 -33.63 -13.56 22.79
CA ALA A 50 -34.63 -12.62 23.27
C ALA A 50 -34.00 -11.25 23.60
N GLY A 51 -34.38 -10.22 22.85
CA GLY A 51 -34.01 -8.83 23.12
C GLY A 51 -34.71 -7.90 22.12
N PRO A 52 -35.40 -6.84 22.58
CA PRO A 52 -36.25 -6.00 21.73
C PRO A 52 -35.46 -5.32 20.59
N ASP A 53 -34.17 -5.01 20.81
CA ASP A 53 -33.32 -4.30 19.85
C ASP A 53 -32.33 -5.18 19.07
N ARG A 54 -32.43 -6.51 19.13
CA ARG A 54 -31.45 -7.46 18.52
C ARG A 54 -31.17 -7.20 17.03
N MET A 55 -32.19 -6.84 16.27
CA MET A 55 -32.06 -6.53 14.83
C MET A 55 -31.44 -5.15 14.57
N ARG A 56 -31.67 -4.20 15.48
CA ARG A 56 -31.11 -2.85 15.41
C ARG A 56 -29.64 -2.83 15.82
N ASP A 57 -29.30 -3.60 16.86
CA ASP A 57 -27.92 -3.81 17.32
C ASP A 57 -27.06 -4.44 16.23
N SER A 58 -27.50 -5.58 15.67
CA SER A 58 -26.79 -6.21 14.55
C SER A 58 -26.67 -5.31 13.32
N MET A 59 -27.64 -4.43 13.05
CA MET A 59 -27.50 -3.44 11.98
C MET A 59 -26.44 -2.38 12.30
N ARG A 60 -26.37 -1.90 13.54
CA ARG A 60 -25.32 -0.96 13.97
C ARG A 60 -23.93 -1.58 13.86
N GLU A 61 -23.80 -2.86 14.22
CA GLU A 61 -22.56 -3.62 14.06
C GLU A 61 -22.15 -3.75 12.58
N ILE A 62 -23.09 -4.06 11.69
CA ILE A 62 -22.85 -4.10 10.24
C ILE A 62 -22.39 -2.74 9.73
N LEU A 63 -23.07 -1.65 10.12
CA LEU A 63 -22.72 -0.30 9.70
C LEU A 63 -21.37 0.15 10.24
N ALA A 64 -21.04 -0.19 11.49
CA ALA A 64 -19.74 0.07 12.09
C ALA A 64 -18.63 -0.71 11.35
N GLY A 65 -18.84 -2.01 11.09
CA GLY A 65 -17.93 -2.83 10.31
C GLY A 65 -17.72 -2.31 8.89
N ALA A 66 -18.81 -1.90 8.22
CA ALA A 66 -18.75 -1.28 6.89
C ALA A 66 -17.99 0.05 6.91
N GLY A 67 -18.21 0.90 7.92
CA GLY A 67 -17.48 2.16 8.08
C GLY A 67 -15.97 1.95 8.24
N VAL A 68 -15.58 1.02 9.12
CA VAL A 68 -14.16 0.66 9.32
C VAL A 68 -13.56 0.05 8.05
N LEU A 69 -14.31 -0.79 7.34
CA LEU A 69 -13.88 -1.37 6.05
C LEU A 69 -13.62 -0.27 5.02
N VAL A 70 -14.53 0.71 4.88
CA VAL A 70 -14.36 1.84 3.96
C VAL A 70 -13.11 2.65 4.29
N ILE A 71 -12.87 2.96 5.56
CA ILE A 71 -11.64 3.65 6.00
C ILE A 71 -10.40 2.85 5.61
N GLY A 72 -10.43 1.53 5.82
CA GLY A 72 -9.34 0.65 5.43
C GLY A 72 -9.06 0.67 3.93
N LEU A 73 -10.11 0.58 3.11
CA LEU A 73 -10.00 0.64 1.65
C LEU A 73 -9.45 1.98 1.15
N VAL A 74 -9.88 3.10 1.74
CA VAL A 74 -9.34 4.43 1.43
C VAL A 74 -7.85 4.50 1.74
N GLY A 75 -7.41 3.95 2.88
CA GLY A 75 -5.98 3.86 3.24
C GLY A 75 -5.17 3.05 2.24
N ILE A 76 -5.69 1.90 1.78
CA ILE A 76 -5.05 1.08 0.74
C ILE A 76 -4.99 1.84 -0.59
N SER A 77 -6.06 2.51 -1.01
CA SER A 77 -6.06 3.31 -2.24
C SER A 77 -5.06 4.46 -2.19
N TYR A 78 -4.98 5.15 -1.04
CA TYR A 78 -3.98 6.19 -0.81
C TYR A 78 -2.56 5.63 -0.92
N ALA A 79 -2.29 4.46 -0.33
CA ALA A 79 -0.99 3.81 -0.41
C ALA A 79 -0.59 3.48 -1.85
N VAL A 80 -1.50 2.89 -2.65
CA VAL A 80 -1.24 2.58 -4.06
C VAL A 80 -0.88 3.84 -4.85
N PHE A 81 -1.64 4.92 -4.63
CA PHE A 81 -1.37 6.20 -5.28
C PHE A 81 -0.04 6.83 -4.84
N GLY A 82 0.26 6.78 -3.54
CA GLY A 82 1.52 7.26 -2.98
C GLY A 82 2.74 6.52 -3.52
N SER A 83 2.69 5.19 -3.56
CA SER A 83 3.76 4.36 -4.12
C SER A 83 3.96 4.62 -5.63
N SER A 84 2.87 4.82 -6.38
CA SER A 84 2.97 5.20 -7.79
C SER A 84 3.68 6.54 -7.99
N GLN A 85 3.35 7.55 -7.18
CA GLN A 85 4.06 8.84 -7.22
C GLN A 85 5.53 8.72 -6.83
N ALA A 86 5.86 7.91 -5.82
CA ALA A 86 7.24 7.68 -5.44
C ALA A 86 8.06 7.09 -6.61
N ASN A 87 7.49 6.13 -7.35
CA ASN A 87 8.14 5.54 -8.52
C ASN A 87 8.39 6.54 -9.65
N VAL A 88 7.44 7.45 -9.90
CA VAL A 88 7.61 8.53 -10.87
C VAL A 88 8.77 9.44 -10.44
N ARG A 89 8.80 9.86 -9.16
CA ARG A 89 9.88 10.73 -8.64
C ARG A 89 11.24 10.06 -8.68
N ILE A 90 11.32 8.77 -8.37
CA ILE A 90 12.54 7.97 -8.50
C ILE A 90 13.08 8.04 -9.93
N ALA A 91 12.23 7.74 -10.92
CA ALA A 91 12.61 7.76 -12.33
C ALA A 91 13.03 9.17 -12.79
N ASP A 92 12.28 10.20 -12.40
CA ASP A 92 12.56 11.59 -12.76
C ASP A 92 13.86 12.10 -12.14
N ASN A 93 14.13 11.79 -10.87
CA ASN A 93 15.37 12.19 -10.19
C ASN A 93 16.59 11.50 -10.79
N LEU A 94 16.48 10.20 -11.13
CA LEU A 94 17.55 9.46 -11.81
C LEU A 94 17.79 10.00 -13.21
N ARG A 95 16.73 10.28 -13.98
CA ARG A 95 16.83 10.91 -15.31
C ARG A 95 17.49 12.28 -15.21
N GLN A 96 17.11 13.09 -14.22
CA GLN A 96 17.68 14.41 -14.01
C GLN A 96 19.18 14.38 -13.68
N LYS A 97 19.64 13.41 -12.89
CA LYS A 97 21.05 13.36 -12.46
C LYS A 97 21.96 12.58 -13.40
N TYR A 98 21.50 11.43 -13.89
CA TYR A 98 22.33 10.48 -14.63
C TYR A 98 21.91 10.33 -16.10
N GLY A 99 20.85 11.01 -16.56
CA GLY A 99 20.41 10.95 -17.94
C GLY A 99 19.80 9.61 -18.36
N VAL A 100 19.36 8.78 -17.40
CA VAL A 100 18.73 7.49 -17.69
C VAL A 100 17.41 7.66 -18.45
N GLU A 101 17.15 6.77 -19.40
CA GLU A 101 15.91 6.76 -20.17
C GLU A 101 14.80 6.06 -19.39
N SER A 102 15.09 4.89 -18.82
CA SER A 102 14.12 4.11 -18.04
C SER A 102 14.76 3.43 -16.83
N VAL A 103 13.91 3.14 -15.84
CA VAL A 103 14.29 2.53 -14.56
C VAL A 103 13.36 1.35 -14.32
N HIS A 104 13.91 0.15 -14.23
CA HIS A 104 13.17 -1.03 -13.82
C HIS A 104 13.56 -1.37 -12.38
N GLN A 105 12.66 -1.10 -11.45
CA GLN A 105 12.90 -1.36 -10.02
C GLN A 105 12.76 -2.85 -9.73
N GLU A 106 13.78 -3.45 -9.13
CA GLU A 106 13.73 -4.85 -8.74
C GLU A 106 13.31 -5.02 -7.28
N ASN A 107 14.06 -4.41 -6.35
CA ASN A 107 13.83 -4.57 -4.93
C ASN A 107 14.45 -3.44 -4.09
N TRP A 108 13.98 -3.34 -2.85
CA TRP A 108 14.57 -2.48 -1.82
C TRP A 108 15.36 -3.33 -0.82
N GLN A 109 16.61 -2.92 -0.55
CA GLN A 109 17.46 -3.47 0.51
C GLN A 109 17.81 -2.37 1.51
N GLY A 110 17.08 -2.32 2.63
CA GLY A 110 17.20 -1.23 3.58
C GLY A 110 16.77 0.10 2.97
N ASN A 111 17.70 1.06 2.88
CA ASN A 111 17.49 2.36 2.24
C ASN A 111 18.01 2.43 0.79
N ALA A 112 18.53 1.31 0.26
CA ALA A 112 19.00 1.21 -1.10
C ALA A 112 17.95 0.57 -2.01
N LEU A 113 17.76 1.15 -3.19
CA LEU A 113 17.00 0.58 -4.29
C LEU A 113 17.98 -0.17 -5.21
N ILE A 114 17.68 -1.41 -5.53
CA ILE A 114 18.34 -2.16 -6.60
C ILE A 114 17.44 -2.08 -7.83
N ALA A 115 17.98 -1.58 -8.93
CA ALA A 115 17.25 -1.38 -10.16
C ALA A 115 18.14 -1.52 -11.39
N ASP A 116 17.52 -1.93 -12.49
CA ASP A 116 18.11 -1.87 -13.80
C ASP A 116 17.89 -0.48 -14.39
N LEU A 117 18.96 0.11 -14.93
CA LEU A 117 18.95 1.42 -15.55
C LEU A 117 19.23 1.27 -17.04
N THR A 118 18.29 1.73 -17.87
CA THR A 118 18.48 1.81 -19.32
C THR A 118 18.93 3.21 -19.70
N MET A 119 20.06 3.29 -20.39
CA MET A 119 20.63 4.52 -20.93
C MET A 119 20.01 4.84 -22.31
N PRO A 120 20.09 6.10 -22.79
CA PRO A 120 19.50 6.50 -24.07
C PRO A 120 20.09 5.81 -25.32
N ASP A 121 21.26 5.21 -25.20
CA ASP A 121 21.91 4.41 -26.25
C ASP A 121 21.41 2.95 -26.26
N GLY A 122 20.49 2.59 -25.36
CA GLY A 122 19.96 1.24 -25.17
C GLY A 122 20.81 0.38 -24.23
N THR A 123 21.92 0.88 -23.69
CA THR A 123 22.76 0.14 -22.74
C THR A 123 21.99 -0.07 -21.44
N VAL A 124 21.97 -1.31 -20.94
CA VAL A 124 21.33 -1.64 -19.65
C VAL A 124 22.39 -1.92 -18.60
N HIS A 125 22.35 -1.17 -17.51
CA HIS A 125 23.12 -1.43 -16.32
C HIS A 125 22.24 -2.18 -15.33
N GLN A 126 22.57 -3.44 -15.10
CA GLN A 126 21.82 -4.29 -14.17
C GLN A 126 22.25 -4.08 -12.72
N ASP A 127 21.35 -4.39 -11.78
CA ASP A 127 21.60 -4.45 -10.35
C ASP A 127 22.27 -3.18 -9.78
N VAL A 128 21.86 -2.00 -10.27
CA VAL A 128 22.43 -0.74 -9.81
C VAL A 128 21.90 -0.42 -8.43
N VAL A 129 22.81 -0.33 -7.45
CA VAL A 129 22.51 0.08 -6.09
C VAL A 129 22.40 1.60 -6.03
N ILE A 130 21.21 2.10 -5.70
CA ILE A 130 20.86 3.51 -5.67
C ILE A 130 20.41 3.87 -4.25
N ILE A 131 21.04 4.88 -3.65
CA ILE A 131 20.66 5.45 -2.36
C ILE A 131 20.12 6.85 -2.59
N PHE A 132 19.03 7.22 -1.92
CA PHE A 132 18.47 8.57 -2.01
C PHE A 132 18.79 9.35 -0.74
N GLU A 133 19.21 10.60 -0.91
CA GLU A 133 19.26 11.57 0.18
C GLU A 133 17.85 12.09 0.50
N ASP A 134 17.67 12.73 1.66
CA ASP A 134 16.37 13.30 2.07
C ASP A 134 15.83 14.35 1.06
N SER A 135 16.73 14.98 0.30
CA SER A 135 16.40 15.90 -0.80
C SER A 135 15.77 15.21 -2.02
N GLY A 136 15.83 13.88 -2.08
CA GLY A 136 15.51 13.07 -3.26
C GLY A 136 16.68 12.88 -4.22
N GLU A 137 17.86 13.43 -3.92
CA GLU A 137 19.05 13.27 -4.77
C GLU A 137 19.51 11.80 -4.81
N PRO A 138 19.63 11.17 -5.99
CA PRO A 138 20.08 9.80 -6.10
C PRO A 138 21.61 9.70 -6.08
N ARG A 139 22.15 8.69 -5.41
CA ARG A 139 23.57 8.35 -5.36
C ARG A 139 23.76 6.89 -5.75
N ILE A 140 24.55 6.67 -6.79
CA ILE A 140 24.95 5.33 -7.24
C ILE A 140 26.41 5.10 -6.88
N SER A 141 26.75 3.86 -6.52
CA SER A 141 28.12 3.48 -6.15
C SER A 141 29.01 3.16 -7.36
N ARG A 142 28.42 3.01 -8.56
CA ARG A 142 29.12 2.67 -9.81
C ARG A 142 29.13 3.81 -10.81
N ASP A 143 30.13 3.82 -11.69
CA ASP A 143 30.13 4.65 -12.88
C ASP A 143 29.21 4.04 -13.96
N LEU A 144 28.31 4.86 -14.52
CA LEU A 144 27.40 4.48 -15.61
C LEU A 144 27.94 4.84 -16.99
N THR A 145 29.07 5.56 -17.06
CA THR A 145 29.73 5.87 -18.33
C THR A 145 30.65 4.74 -18.81
N ALA A 146 30.98 3.80 -17.92
CA ALA A 146 31.72 2.58 -18.26
C ALA A 146 30.76 1.44 -18.65
N PRO A 147 31.17 0.52 -19.54
CA PRO A 147 30.37 -0.65 -19.90
C PRO A 147 29.94 -1.46 -18.65
N PRO A 148 28.80 -2.16 -18.69
CA PRO A 148 28.38 -2.99 -17.57
C PRO A 148 29.48 -4.00 -17.21
N ALA A 149 29.84 -4.05 -15.92
CA ALA A 149 30.74 -5.08 -15.42
C ALA A 149 30.00 -6.42 -15.49
N ASN A 150 30.58 -7.37 -16.21
CA ASN A 150 30.09 -8.75 -16.31
C ASN A 150 30.14 -9.47 -14.95
#